data_AF-G2R7R4-F1
#
_entry.id   AF-G2R7R4-F1
#
_cell.length_a   1.000
_cell.length_b   1.000
_cell.length_c   1.000
_cell.angle_alpha   90.00
_cell.angle_beta   90.00
_cell.angle_gamma   90.00
#
_symmetry.space_group_name_H-M   'P 1'
#
loop_
_entity.id
_entity.type
_entity.pdbx_description
1 polymer ?
#
loop_
_entity_poly.entity_id
_entity_poly.type
_entity_poly.pdbx_seq_one_letter_code
_entity_poly.pdbx_strand_id
1 'polypeptide(L)'
;MQGMFSRTFFVSLADGREVVVQFRTEKLDLNAFKVAKGALGQFVPDAVALEDEELENEGVWAYSLERLPGKLWVHGVAGKGADGRIAINKSLGRVLSKGWRADSSGEAVSTNIRPHLEAILASPLDEVATYRPLLQGFLGKLDGISKLPLWVSHYDLNDVNVLIDESCEVTGLIDWELSVPKPFAVGLGRIHTLAGEFTGGEFWMPDEFEVAERAFWKELFAGMSPKTREMLEDNLDLVQDAVILGTLLDTFFWENGKVGCGEVSMKALPKFLTYRIPQVRGDEPPYKM
;
A
#
# COMPACT_ATOMS: atom_id res chain seq x y z
N MET A 1 20.85 8.49 -4.76
CA MET A 1 19.66 8.28 -5.60
C MET A 1 18.83 9.56 -5.56
N GLN A 2 18.27 10.01 -6.68
CA GLN A 2 17.40 11.19 -6.72
C GLN A 2 15.94 10.70 -6.71
N GLY A 3 15.18 11.09 -5.69
CA GLY A 3 13.72 10.94 -5.65
C GLY A 3 13.04 12.23 -6.11
N MET A 4 11.71 12.19 -6.23
CA MET A 4 10.90 13.34 -6.66
C MET A 4 11.11 14.57 -5.76
N PHE A 5 11.20 14.34 -4.44
CA PHE A 5 11.35 15.39 -3.42
C PHE A 5 12.62 15.26 -2.58
N SER A 6 13.52 14.34 -2.93
CA SER A 6 14.65 14.00 -2.06
C SER A 6 15.92 13.65 -2.81
N ARG A 7 17.06 13.92 -2.17
CA ARG A 7 18.35 13.37 -2.53
C ARG A 7 18.81 12.41 -1.44
N THR A 8 18.98 11.15 -1.82
CA THR A 8 19.26 10.04 -0.89
C THR A 8 20.71 9.58 -1.03
N PHE A 9 21.39 9.41 0.11
CA PHE A 9 22.77 8.94 0.24
C PHE A 9 22.85 7.74 1.17
N PHE A 10 23.68 6.76 0.84
CA PHE A 10 24.08 5.69 1.75
C PHE A 10 25.36 6.12 2.44
N VAL A 11 25.35 6.13 3.78
CA VAL A 11 26.47 6.63 4.59
C VAL A 11 26.88 5.56 5.58
N SER A 12 28.18 5.28 5.63
CA SER A 12 28.80 4.48 6.69
C SER A 12 29.28 5.42 7.78
N LEU A 13 28.74 5.27 8.99
CA LEU A 13 29.15 6.03 10.16
C LEU A 13 30.49 5.50 10.68
N ALA A 14 31.19 6.31 11.48
CA ALA A 14 32.48 5.94 12.06
C ALA A 14 32.41 4.71 12.98
N ASP A 15 31.24 4.41 13.54
CA ASP A 15 30.98 3.22 14.35
C ASP A 15 30.60 1.98 13.53
N GLY A 16 30.67 2.06 12.20
CA GLY A 16 30.37 0.96 11.29
C GLY A 16 28.89 0.76 10.96
N ARG A 17 27.97 1.52 11.56
CA ARG A 17 26.56 1.48 11.17
C ARG A 17 26.38 2.08 9.78
N GLU A 18 25.50 1.48 9.00
CA GLU A 18 25.06 2.04 7.73
C GLU A 18 23.70 2.72 7.90
N VAL A 19 23.59 3.94 7.41
CA VAL A 19 22.35 4.71 7.42
C VAL A 19 22.04 5.26 6.04
N VAL A 20 20.77 5.58 5.83
CA VAL A 20 20.30 6.31 4.67
C VAL A 20 20.09 7.76 5.09
N VAL A 21 20.76 8.70 4.44
CA VAL A 21 20.56 10.13 4.66
C VAL A 21 19.75 10.70 3.52
N GLN A 22 18.65 11.39 3.83
CA GLN A 22 17.81 12.07 2.86
C GLN A 22 17.84 13.57 3.11
N PHE A 23 18.12 14.34 2.05
CA PHE A 23 17.90 15.79 2.02
C PHE A 23 16.66 16.05 1.19
N ARG A 24 15.72 16.83 1.72
CA ARG A 24 14.39 17.01 1.13
C ARG A 24 14.04 18.48 0.98
N THR A 25 13.23 18.78 -0.02
CA THR A 25 12.61 20.10 -0.23
C THR A 25 11.27 20.24 0.49
N GLU A 26 10.85 19.21 1.21
CA GLU A 26 9.62 19.17 1.99
C GLU A 26 9.83 18.33 3.26
N LYS A 27 9.09 18.67 4.33
CA LYS A 27 9.17 17.96 5.60
C LYS A 27 8.61 16.54 5.47
N LEU A 28 9.36 15.57 5.98
CA LEU A 28 8.95 14.17 6.09
C LEU A 28 7.96 14.00 7.25
N ASP A 29 6.84 13.31 7.02
CA ASP A 29 5.97 12.89 8.11
C ASP A 29 6.58 11.70 8.88
N LEU A 30 7.36 12.01 9.92
CA LEU A 30 7.93 10.99 10.80
C LEU A 30 6.87 10.20 11.57
N ASN A 31 5.64 10.70 11.71
CA ASN A 31 4.58 9.97 12.38
C ASN A 31 4.14 8.75 11.57
N ALA A 32 4.11 8.84 10.23
CA ALA A 32 3.80 7.71 9.36
C ALA A 32 4.75 6.53 9.60
N PHE A 33 6.06 6.81 9.68
CA PHE A 33 7.09 5.80 10.03
C PHE A 33 6.87 5.22 11.42
N LYS A 34 6.61 6.04 12.44
CA LYS A 34 6.37 5.59 13.82
C LYS A 34 5.14 4.68 13.91
N VAL A 35 4.04 5.04 13.23
CA VAL A 35 2.81 4.25 13.21
C VAL A 35 3.04 2.91 12.52
N ALA A 36 3.72 2.90 11.37
CA ALA A 36 4.03 1.69 10.63
C ALA A 36 5.00 0.78 11.41
N LYS A 37 6.09 1.33 11.98
CA LYS A 37 7.05 0.61 12.83
C LYS A 37 6.37 0.01 14.05
N GLY A 38 5.43 0.73 14.67
CA GLY A 38 4.67 0.23 15.81
C GLY A 38 3.81 -1.00 15.50
N ALA A 39 3.43 -1.23 14.25
CA ALA A 39 2.67 -2.41 13.83
C ALA A 39 3.56 -3.51 13.23
N LEU A 40 4.49 -3.12 12.34
CA LEU A 40 5.27 -4.05 11.52
C LEU A 40 6.67 -4.33 12.09
N GLY A 41 7.12 -3.56 13.08
CA GLY A 41 8.41 -3.75 13.75
C GLY A 41 9.59 -3.58 12.78
N GLN A 42 10.46 -4.59 12.74
CA GLN A 42 11.72 -4.56 11.99
C GLN A 42 11.57 -4.36 10.47
N PHE A 43 10.37 -4.51 9.90
CA PHE A 43 10.14 -4.32 8.47
C PHE A 43 10.02 -2.85 8.05
N VAL A 44 10.04 -1.91 8.99
CA VAL A 44 9.94 -0.48 8.72
C VAL A 44 11.22 0.17 9.23
N PRO A 45 11.84 1.12 8.50
CA PRO A 45 13.05 1.77 8.99
C PRO A 45 12.71 2.71 10.16
N ASP A 46 13.60 2.80 11.14
CA ASP A 46 13.58 3.96 12.03
C ASP A 46 13.94 5.22 11.23
N ALA A 47 13.28 6.33 11.50
CA ALA A 47 13.50 7.62 10.84
C ALA A 47 13.57 8.75 11.86
N VAL A 48 14.60 9.59 11.74
CA VAL A 48 14.82 10.75 12.62
C VAL A 48 15.18 11.99 11.79
N ALA A 49 14.73 13.15 12.26
CA ALA A 49 15.18 14.43 11.70
C ALA A 49 16.62 14.70 12.16
N LEU A 50 17.42 15.26 11.25
CA LEU A 50 18.73 15.82 11.53
C LEU A 50 18.55 17.34 11.56
N GLU A 51 18.44 17.90 12.76
CA GLU A 51 18.26 19.34 12.95
C GLU A 51 19.53 20.09 12.51
N ASP A 52 19.37 21.01 11.57
CA ASP A 52 20.43 21.86 11.05
C ASP A 52 19.83 23.20 10.61
N GLU A 53 20.08 24.25 11.39
CA GLU A 53 19.49 25.57 11.16
C GLU A 53 19.91 26.19 9.82
N GLU A 54 21.12 25.91 9.33
CA GLU A 54 21.60 26.45 8.05
C GLU A 54 20.83 25.82 6.90
N LEU A 55 20.69 24.50 6.89
CA LEU A 55 19.88 23.77 5.90
C LEU A 55 18.41 24.17 5.96
N GLU A 56 17.84 24.27 7.16
CA GLU A 56 16.43 24.65 7.31
C GLU A 56 16.15 26.08 6.81
N ASN A 57 17.09 27.02 7.03
CA ASN A 57 17.01 28.38 6.49
C ASN A 57 17.11 28.41 4.95
N GLU A 58 17.76 27.43 4.35
CA GLU A 58 17.79 27.22 2.89
C GLU A 58 16.56 26.43 2.37
N GLY A 59 15.62 26.05 3.24
CA GLY A 59 14.45 25.27 2.87
C GLY A 59 14.75 23.80 2.60
N VAL A 60 15.82 23.27 3.22
CA VAL A 60 16.24 21.87 3.12
C VAL A 60 16.06 21.20 4.48
N TRP A 61 15.38 20.05 4.48
CA TRP A 61 15.24 19.22 5.68
C TRP A 61 16.04 17.94 5.52
N ALA A 62 16.88 17.64 6.51
CA ALA A 62 17.71 16.45 6.53
C ALA A 62 17.14 15.37 7.46
N TYR A 63 17.25 14.12 7.05
CA TYR A 63 16.74 12.96 7.78
C TYR A 63 17.76 11.82 7.75
N SER A 64 17.85 11.07 8.84
CA SER A 64 18.56 9.80 8.90
C SER A 64 17.55 8.67 9.07
N LEU A 65 17.65 7.67 8.20
CA LEU A 65 16.84 6.48 8.20
C LEU A 65 17.73 5.24 8.40
N GLU A 66 17.21 4.25 9.12
CA GLU A 66 17.81 2.92 9.23
C GLU A 66 17.97 2.30 7.84
N ARG A 67 19.17 1.79 7.54
CA ARG A 67 19.37 0.99 6.34
C ARG A 67 18.90 -0.45 6.58
N LEU A 68 17.68 -0.74 6.14
CA LEU A 68 17.15 -2.11 6.17
C LEU A 68 17.96 -3.04 5.24
N PRO A 69 18.11 -4.33 5.61
CA PRO A 69 18.80 -5.31 4.78
C PRO A 69 17.97 -5.70 3.55
N GLY A 70 18.64 -6.28 2.55
CA GLY A 70 18.01 -6.78 1.33
C GLY A 70 18.24 -5.90 0.10
N LYS A 71 17.64 -6.30 -1.02
CA LYS A 71 17.64 -5.57 -2.30
C LYS A 71 16.20 -5.22 -2.66
N LEU A 72 16.01 -4.12 -3.39
CA LEU A 72 14.70 -3.80 -3.96
C LEU A 72 14.19 -4.98 -4.79
N TRP A 73 12.91 -5.33 -4.67
CA TRP A 73 12.27 -6.40 -5.43
C TRP A 73 12.61 -6.26 -6.92
N VAL A 74 12.42 -5.07 -7.51
CA VAL A 74 12.71 -4.79 -8.93
C VAL A 74 14.12 -5.22 -9.38
N HIS A 75 15.09 -5.23 -8.46
CA HIS A 75 16.47 -5.67 -8.71
C HIS A 75 16.78 -7.07 -8.18
N GLY A 76 16.07 -7.53 -7.15
CA GLY A 76 16.25 -8.83 -6.52
C GLY A 76 15.56 -9.99 -7.25
N VAL A 77 14.54 -9.70 -8.07
CA VAL A 77 13.77 -10.71 -8.82
C VAL A 77 14.30 -10.97 -10.23
N ALA A 78 15.25 -10.18 -10.72
CA ALA A 78 15.89 -10.44 -12.01
C ALA A 78 16.42 -11.90 -12.06
N GLY A 79 15.72 -12.77 -12.81
CA GLY A 79 16.02 -14.20 -12.95
C GLY A 79 15.35 -15.16 -11.95
N LYS A 80 14.47 -14.70 -11.05
CA LYS A 80 13.77 -15.57 -10.06
C LYS A 80 12.42 -16.13 -10.53
N GLY A 81 11.86 -15.59 -11.61
CA GLY A 81 10.67 -16.11 -12.28
C GLY A 81 9.44 -16.28 -11.35
N ALA A 82 8.60 -17.27 -11.68
CA ALA A 82 7.35 -17.53 -10.98
C ALA A 82 7.51 -17.81 -9.48
N ASP A 83 8.50 -18.64 -9.10
CA ASP A 83 8.74 -19.02 -7.71
C ASP A 83 9.08 -17.81 -6.84
N GLY A 84 9.88 -16.87 -7.37
CA GLY A 84 10.20 -15.62 -6.69
C GLY A 84 8.96 -14.77 -6.42
N ARG A 85 8.11 -14.58 -7.42
CA ARG A 85 6.86 -13.82 -7.28
C ARG A 85 5.93 -14.41 -6.22
N ILE A 86 5.78 -15.74 -6.21
CA ILE A 86 4.97 -16.45 -5.21
C ILE A 86 5.55 -16.26 -3.82
N ALA A 87 6.87 -16.45 -3.66
CA ALA A 87 7.55 -16.32 -2.36
C ALA A 87 7.41 -14.90 -1.78
N ILE A 88 7.60 -13.86 -2.59
CA ILE A 88 7.50 -12.46 -2.14
C ILE A 88 6.08 -12.13 -1.73
N ASN A 89 5.08 -12.46 -2.56
CA ASN A 89 3.67 -12.20 -2.22
C ASN A 89 3.26 -12.93 -0.94
N LYS A 90 3.70 -14.18 -0.77
CA LYS A 90 3.53 -14.96 0.45
C LYS A 90 4.15 -14.27 1.67
N SER A 91 5.41 -13.86 1.57
CA SER A 91 6.15 -13.20 2.65
C SER A 91 5.53 -11.85 3.00
N LEU A 92 5.11 -11.07 1.99
CA LEU A 92 4.42 -9.80 2.16
C LEU A 92 3.08 -9.96 2.88
N GLY A 93 2.29 -11.00 2.56
CA GLY A 93 1.07 -11.34 3.30
C GLY A 93 1.35 -11.57 4.78
N ARG A 94 2.41 -12.33 5.10
CA ARG A 94 2.86 -12.56 6.49
C ARG A 94 3.26 -11.26 7.19
N VAL A 95 3.97 -10.36 6.51
CA VAL A 95 4.34 -9.05 7.08
C VAL A 95 3.10 -8.22 7.37
N LEU A 96 2.23 -8.03 6.38
CA LEU A 96 1.04 -7.18 6.49
C LEU A 96 -0.05 -7.74 7.42
N SER A 97 0.00 -9.03 7.77
CA SER A 97 -0.88 -9.65 8.78
C SER A 97 -0.74 -9.03 10.19
N LYS A 98 0.38 -8.36 10.45
CA LYS A 98 0.69 -7.68 11.71
C LYS A 98 0.15 -6.25 11.78
N GLY A 99 -0.53 -5.80 10.74
CA GLY A 99 -0.88 -4.39 10.54
C GLY A 99 -1.99 -3.84 11.43
N TRP A 100 -2.59 -4.61 12.34
CA TRP A 100 -3.66 -4.16 13.21
C TRP A 100 -3.24 -2.94 14.06
N ARG A 101 -4.13 -1.94 14.15
CA ARG A 101 -3.91 -0.72 14.96
C ARG A 101 -5.02 -0.47 15.97
N ALA A 102 -6.27 -0.71 15.59
CA ALA A 102 -7.43 -0.50 16.45
C ALA A 102 -8.62 -1.33 15.98
N ASP A 103 -9.58 -1.59 16.87
CA ASP A 103 -10.78 -2.38 16.57
C ASP A 103 -11.78 -1.67 15.64
N SER A 104 -11.67 -0.35 15.46
CA SER A 104 -12.51 0.43 14.54
C SER A 104 -11.68 1.45 13.77
N SER A 105 -12.05 1.68 12.52
CA SER A 105 -11.47 2.69 11.63
C SER A 105 -12.35 3.93 11.45
N GLY A 106 -13.32 4.18 12.36
CA GLY A 106 -14.30 5.25 12.21
C GLY A 106 -13.70 6.64 12.01
N GLU A 107 -12.67 6.98 12.78
CA GLU A 107 -11.94 8.25 12.61
C GLU A 107 -11.32 8.34 11.22
N ALA A 108 -10.55 7.33 10.79
CA ALA A 108 -9.93 7.29 9.47
C ALA A 108 -10.95 7.38 8.32
N VAL A 109 -12.13 6.78 8.49
CA VAL A 109 -13.22 6.94 7.51
C VAL A 109 -13.69 8.39 7.47
N SER A 110 -13.92 9.01 8.63
CA SER A 110 -14.44 10.38 8.71
C SER A 110 -13.45 11.44 8.24
N THR A 111 -12.15 11.27 8.52
CA THR A 111 -11.12 12.29 8.26
C THR A 111 -10.45 12.12 6.90
N ASN A 112 -10.33 10.89 6.39
CA ASN A 112 -9.52 10.59 5.20
C ASN A 112 -10.37 10.03 4.06
N ILE A 113 -11.14 8.98 4.32
CA ILE A 113 -11.85 8.24 3.25
C ILE A 113 -13.06 9.01 2.73
N ARG A 114 -13.91 9.51 3.61
CA ARG A 114 -15.11 10.26 3.24
C ARG A 114 -14.76 11.55 2.49
N PRO A 115 -13.84 12.42 2.97
CA PRO A 115 -13.50 13.64 2.26
C PRO A 115 -12.87 13.35 0.89
N HIS A 116 -12.04 12.32 0.76
CA HIS A 116 -11.48 11.91 -0.53
C HIS A 116 -12.59 11.44 -1.49
N LEU A 117 -13.50 10.58 -1.04
CA LEU A 117 -14.63 10.13 -1.87
C LEU A 117 -15.55 11.28 -2.29
N GLU A 118 -15.85 12.21 -1.37
CA GLU A 118 -16.63 13.42 -1.66
C GLU A 118 -15.91 14.35 -2.65
N ALA A 119 -14.58 14.50 -2.53
CA ALA A 119 -13.78 15.26 -3.48
C ALA A 119 -13.82 14.64 -4.88
N ILE A 120 -13.72 13.30 -5.00
CA ILE A 120 -13.87 12.60 -6.27
C ILE A 120 -15.25 12.88 -6.86
N LEU A 121 -16.31 12.74 -6.06
CA LEU A 121 -17.68 13.03 -6.52
C LEU A 121 -17.88 14.49 -6.91
N ALA A 122 -17.24 15.44 -6.24
CA ALA A 122 -17.30 16.85 -6.61
C ALA A 122 -16.44 17.20 -7.83
N SER A 123 -15.54 16.30 -8.25
CA SER A 123 -14.61 16.54 -9.36
C SER A 123 -15.34 16.73 -10.69
N PRO A 124 -14.91 17.69 -11.54
CA PRO A 124 -15.44 17.88 -12.88
C PRO A 124 -14.80 16.94 -13.92
N LEU A 125 -13.90 16.02 -13.54
CA LEU A 125 -13.26 15.09 -14.47
C LEU A 125 -14.29 14.19 -15.17
N ASP A 126 -14.20 14.09 -16.49
CA ASP A 126 -15.10 13.27 -17.31
C ASP A 126 -14.95 11.78 -16.97
N GLU A 127 -13.74 11.34 -16.62
CA GLU A 127 -13.44 9.97 -16.18
C GLU A 127 -14.28 9.56 -14.97
N VAL A 128 -14.55 10.49 -14.05
CA VAL A 128 -15.35 10.25 -12.85
C VAL A 128 -16.82 10.02 -13.20
N ALA A 129 -17.33 10.64 -14.27
CA ALA A 129 -18.75 10.57 -14.64
C ALA A 129 -19.23 9.12 -14.82
N THR A 130 -18.39 8.27 -15.41
CA THR A 130 -18.68 6.84 -15.64
C THR A 130 -18.82 6.05 -14.34
N TYR A 131 -18.06 6.42 -13.29
CA TYR A 131 -18.02 5.68 -12.02
C TYR A 131 -18.83 6.33 -10.90
N ARG A 132 -19.45 7.49 -11.15
CA ARG A 132 -20.22 8.25 -10.17
C ARG A 132 -21.30 7.43 -9.44
N PRO A 133 -22.10 6.56 -10.10
CA PRO A 133 -23.07 5.72 -9.40
C PRO A 133 -22.41 4.75 -8.40
N LEU A 134 -21.26 4.17 -8.77
CA LEU A 134 -20.50 3.26 -7.90
C LEU A 134 -19.92 4.02 -6.69
N LEU A 135 -19.31 5.18 -6.93
CA LEU A 135 -18.77 6.05 -5.89
C LEU A 135 -19.86 6.51 -4.89
N GLN A 136 -21.05 6.87 -5.40
CA GLN A 136 -22.21 7.18 -4.55
C GLN A 136 -22.69 5.97 -3.74
N GLY A 137 -22.67 4.77 -4.34
CA GLY A 137 -22.94 3.53 -3.63
C GLY A 137 -22.00 3.32 -2.45
N PHE A 138 -20.71 3.64 -2.61
CA PHE A 138 -19.74 3.54 -1.52
C PHE A 138 -19.95 4.56 -0.40
N LEU A 139 -20.45 5.77 -0.68
CA LEU A 139 -20.82 6.70 0.38
C LEU A 139 -21.85 6.08 1.35
N GLY A 140 -22.82 5.33 0.82
CA GLY A 140 -23.81 4.61 1.61
C GLY A 140 -23.27 3.41 2.39
N LYS A 141 -22.07 2.92 2.05
CA LYS A 141 -21.40 1.78 2.70
C LYS A 141 -20.36 2.19 3.75
N LEU A 142 -20.00 3.47 3.83
CA LEU A 142 -18.93 3.95 4.72
C LEU A 142 -19.19 3.62 6.20
N ASP A 143 -20.44 3.63 6.64
CA ASP A 143 -20.80 3.27 8.02
C ASP A 143 -20.51 1.79 8.31
N GLY A 144 -20.67 0.90 7.33
CA GLY A 144 -20.23 -0.49 7.43
C GLY A 144 -18.70 -0.56 7.47
N ILE A 145 -18.03 0.06 6.49
CA ILE A 145 -16.57 0.02 6.34
C ILE A 145 -15.87 0.57 7.59
N SER A 146 -16.45 1.57 8.27
CA SER A 146 -15.91 2.13 9.51
C SER A 146 -15.81 1.16 10.68
N LYS A 147 -16.57 0.05 10.63
CA LYS A 147 -16.55 -1.03 11.63
C LYS A 147 -15.42 -2.02 11.39
N LEU A 148 -14.78 -1.98 10.21
CA LEU A 148 -13.57 -2.76 9.99
C LEU A 148 -12.45 -2.23 10.89
N PRO A 149 -11.47 -3.07 11.27
CA PRO A 149 -10.34 -2.65 12.08
C PRO A 149 -9.53 -1.59 11.34
N LEU A 150 -8.91 -0.70 12.10
CA LEU A 150 -7.88 0.17 11.55
C LEU A 150 -6.61 -0.65 11.29
N TRP A 151 -6.09 -0.55 10.08
CA TRP A 151 -4.93 -1.30 9.61
C TRP A 151 -3.86 -0.37 9.08
N VAL A 152 -2.59 -0.73 9.25
CA VAL A 152 -1.49 -0.06 8.55
C VAL A 152 -1.71 -0.20 7.05
N SER A 153 -1.53 0.89 6.31
CA SER A 153 -1.62 0.92 4.86
C SER A 153 -0.39 1.63 4.34
N HIS A 154 0.26 1.02 3.36
CA HIS A 154 1.32 1.67 2.62
C HIS A 154 0.70 2.48 1.47
N TYR A 155 1.14 3.72 1.23
CA TYR A 155 0.57 4.57 0.19
C TYR A 155 0.93 4.09 -1.23
N ASP A 156 2.20 3.75 -1.46
CA ASP A 156 2.71 3.38 -2.77
C ASP A 156 3.42 2.03 -2.73
N LEU A 157 2.69 0.96 -2.40
CA LEU A 157 3.28 -0.37 -2.30
C LEU A 157 3.52 -0.96 -3.70
N ASN A 158 4.78 -1.10 -4.08
CA ASN A 158 5.22 -1.62 -5.38
C ASN A 158 6.61 -2.29 -5.24
N ASP A 159 7.14 -2.80 -6.35
CA ASP A 159 8.43 -3.51 -6.41
C ASP A 159 9.67 -2.63 -6.18
N VAL A 160 9.53 -1.30 -6.16
CA VAL A 160 10.60 -0.36 -5.79
C VAL A 160 10.56 0.05 -4.32
N ASN A 161 9.53 -0.35 -3.57
CA ASN A 161 9.35 -0.04 -2.15
C ASN A 161 9.40 -1.29 -1.23
N VAL A 162 9.62 -2.47 -1.81
CA VAL A 162 9.78 -3.74 -1.10
C VAL A 162 11.24 -4.21 -1.18
N LEU A 163 11.86 -4.45 -0.03
CA LEU A 163 13.17 -5.08 0.09
C LEU A 163 13.02 -6.58 0.34
N ILE A 164 13.85 -7.36 -0.36
CA ILE A 164 13.86 -8.82 -0.27
C ILE A 164 15.28 -9.37 -0.08
N ASP A 165 15.38 -10.55 0.52
CA ASP A 165 16.62 -11.33 0.58
C ASP A 165 16.80 -12.29 -0.62
N GLU A 166 17.86 -13.09 -0.60
CA GLU A 166 18.17 -14.06 -1.66
C GLU A 166 17.12 -15.18 -1.80
N SER A 167 16.39 -15.46 -0.72
CA SER A 167 15.30 -16.43 -0.63
C SER A 167 13.95 -15.83 -1.02
N CYS A 168 13.93 -14.56 -1.45
CA CYS A 168 12.71 -13.83 -1.80
C CYS A 168 11.77 -13.58 -0.60
N GLU A 169 12.31 -13.59 0.62
CA GLU A 169 11.59 -13.17 1.82
C GLU A 169 11.66 -11.64 1.95
N VAL A 170 10.54 -11.01 2.33
CA VAL A 170 10.48 -9.57 2.57
C VAL A 170 11.30 -9.24 3.81
N THR A 171 12.28 -8.36 3.66
CA THR A 171 13.16 -7.89 4.73
C THR A 171 12.85 -6.46 5.15
N GLY A 172 12.13 -5.70 4.32
CA GLY A 172 11.80 -4.31 4.61
C GLY A 172 10.79 -3.71 3.65
N LEU A 173 10.07 -2.71 4.13
CA LEU A 173 9.16 -1.83 3.41
C LEU A 173 9.64 -0.40 3.66
N ILE A 174 9.87 0.34 2.60
CA ILE A 174 10.40 1.72 2.64
C ILE A 174 9.41 2.69 2.02
N ASP A 175 9.67 3.99 2.17
CA ASP A 175 8.85 5.08 1.59
C ASP A 175 7.45 5.23 2.21
N TRP A 176 7.42 5.32 3.55
CA TRP A 176 6.19 5.41 4.34
C TRP A 176 5.59 6.82 4.42
N GLU A 177 6.20 7.83 3.82
CA GLU A 177 5.93 9.24 4.12
C GLU A 177 4.51 9.76 3.82
N LEU A 178 3.81 9.14 2.88
CA LEU A 178 2.40 9.45 2.56
C LEU A 178 1.41 8.42 3.14
N SER A 179 1.93 7.48 3.93
CA SER A 179 1.15 6.34 4.43
C SER A 179 0.32 6.73 5.64
N VAL A 180 -0.97 6.44 5.57
CA VAL A 180 -1.90 6.62 6.68
C VAL A 180 -2.65 5.32 6.95
N PRO A 181 -2.91 4.93 8.20
CA PRO A 181 -3.78 3.80 8.47
C PRO A 181 -5.17 3.96 7.85
N LYS A 182 -5.72 2.86 7.33
CA LYS A 182 -7.01 2.82 6.65
C LYS A 182 -7.88 1.70 7.25
N PRO A 183 -9.20 1.69 7.02
CA PRO A 183 -10.01 0.50 7.28
C PRO A 183 -9.38 -0.71 6.60
N PHE A 184 -9.44 -1.88 7.25
CA PHE A 184 -8.89 -3.11 6.69
C PHE A 184 -9.36 -3.31 5.24
N ALA A 185 -8.43 -3.77 4.42
CA ALA A 185 -8.59 -4.00 2.98
C ALA A 185 -8.75 -2.76 2.08
N VAL A 186 -9.11 -1.58 2.59
CA VAL A 186 -9.05 -0.33 1.79
C VAL A 186 -7.62 -0.04 1.35
N GLY A 187 -6.65 -0.23 2.25
CA GLY A 187 -5.22 -0.12 1.92
C GLY A 187 -4.64 -1.26 1.08
N LEU A 188 -5.45 -2.25 0.72
CA LEU A 188 -5.05 -3.43 -0.06
C LEU A 188 -5.66 -3.42 -1.46
N GLY A 189 -6.29 -2.32 -1.87
CA GLY A 189 -7.02 -2.18 -3.14
C GLY A 189 -6.17 -2.42 -4.40
N ARG A 190 -4.84 -2.41 -4.27
CA ARG A 190 -3.89 -2.71 -5.35
C ARG A 190 -3.02 -3.93 -5.11
N ILE A 191 -3.21 -4.70 -4.04
CA ILE A 191 -2.27 -5.79 -3.71
C ILE A 191 -2.20 -6.84 -4.83
N HIS A 192 -3.30 -7.07 -5.54
CA HIS A 192 -3.34 -8.00 -6.66
C HIS A 192 -2.39 -7.57 -7.80
N THR A 193 -2.03 -6.29 -7.91
CA THR A 193 -1.09 -5.85 -8.96
C THR A 193 0.34 -6.32 -8.69
N LEU A 194 0.69 -6.62 -7.43
CA LEU A 194 1.98 -7.21 -7.04
C LEU A 194 2.12 -8.67 -7.50
N ALA A 195 1.00 -9.36 -7.74
CA ALA A 195 0.99 -10.65 -8.39
C ALA A 195 1.00 -10.54 -9.93
N GLY A 196 0.72 -9.36 -10.49
CA GLY A 196 0.68 -9.12 -11.94
C GLY A 196 1.83 -8.28 -12.45
N GLU A 197 1.70 -7.80 -13.69
CA GLU A 197 2.69 -6.93 -14.34
C GLU A 197 1.99 -5.88 -15.20
N PHE A 198 2.66 -4.74 -15.41
CA PHE A 198 2.26 -3.79 -16.43
C PHE A 198 3.21 -3.89 -17.64
N THR A 199 2.67 -4.19 -18.81
CA THR A 199 3.41 -4.19 -20.08
C THR A 199 2.68 -3.30 -21.07
N GLY A 200 3.38 -2.31 -21.65
CA GLY A 200 2.77 -1.40 -22.63
C GLY A 200 1.59 -0.57 -22.09
N GLY A 201 1.57 -0.28 -20.78
CA GLY A 201 0.46 0.41 -20.12
C GLY A 201 -0.78 -0.47 -19.88
N GLU A 202 -0.67 -1.79 -20.06
CA GLU A 202 -1.75 -2.74 -19.78
C GLU A 202 -1.37 -3.70 -18.66
N PHE A 203 -2.37 -4.05 -17.86
CA PHE A 203 -2.20 -5.01 -16.77
C PHE A 203 -2.33 -6.45 -17.24
N TRP A 204 -1.26 -7.21 -17.09
CA TRP A 204 -1.14 -8.61 -17.45
C TRP A 204 -1.06 -9.52 -16.22
N MET A 205 -1.64 -10.72 -16.36
CA MET A 205 -1.59 -11.78 -15.35
C MET A 205 -0.66 -12.88 -15.84
N PRO A 206 0.50 -13.09 -15.19
CA PRO A 206 1.33 -14.25 -15.45
C PRO A 206 0.65 -15.56 -15.09
N ASP A 207 1.19 -16.67 -15.59
CA ASP A 207 0.67 -18.02 -15.33
C ASP A 207 0.59 -18.31 -13.81
N GLU A 208 1.55 -17.81 -13.04
CA GLU A 208 1.59 -17.95 -11.59
C GLU A 208 0.77 -16.91 -10.80
N PHE A 209 0.11 -15.96 -11.49
CA PHE A 209 -0.59 -14.82 -10.88
C PHE A 209 -1.49 -15.27 -9.72
N GLU A 210 -2.35 -16.24 -10.00
CA GLU A 210 -3.34 -16.72 -9.04
C GLU A 210 -2.69 -17.43 -7.86
N VAL A 211 -1.60 -18.16 -8.08
CA VAL A 211 -0.87 -18.84 -7.01
C VAL A 211 -0.23 -17.81 -6.08
N ALA A 212 0.40 -16.77 -6.65
CA ALA A 212 1.02 -15.70 -5.88
C ALA A 212 0.00 -14.87 -5.09
N GLU A 213 -1.11 -14.47 -5.73
CA GLU A 213 -2.19 -13.72 -5.10
C GLU A 213 -2.86 -14.50 -3.97
N ARG A 214 -3.16 -15.79 -4.18
CA ARG A 214 -3.70 -16.65 -3.12
C ARG A 214 -2.71 -16.83 -1.97
N ALA A 215 -1.41 -16.94 -2.26
CA ALA A 215 -0.39 -17.05 -1.23
C ALA A 215 -0.33 -15.81 -0.34
N PHE A 216 -0.45 -14.61 -0.93
CA PHE A 216 -0.58 -13.35 -0.17
C PHE A 216 -1.77 -13.39 0.78
N TRP A 217 -2.99 -13.60 0.25
CA TRP A 217 -4.21 -13.54 1.06
C TRP A 217 -4.27 -14.63 2.13
N LYS A 218 -3.73 -15.82 1.83
CA LYS A 218 -3.61 -16.92 2.77
C LYS A 218 -2.75 -16.55 3.97
N GLU A 219 -1.53 -16.05 3.74
CA GLU A 219 -0.64 -15.68 4.84
C GLU A 219 -1.13 -14.42 5.59
N LEU A 220 -1.77 -13.49 4.88
CA LEU A 220 -2.39 -12.32 5.49
C LEU A 220 -3.41 -12.74 6.56
N PHE A 221 -4.38 -13.58 6.20
CA PHE A 221 -5.38 -14.07 7.15
C PHE A 221 -4.80 -15.02 8.20
N ALA A 222 -3.87 -15.90 7.81
CA ALA A 222 -3.28 -16.87 8.73
C ALA A 222 -2.41 -16.23 9.82
N GLY A 223 -1.80 -15.07 9.55
CA GLY A 223 -0.97 -14.35 10.51
C GLY A 223 -1.74 -13.45 11.49
N MET A 224 -3.05 -13.27 11.29
CA MET A 224 -3.89 -12.45 12.18
C MET A 224 -4.22 -13.15 13.49
N SER A 225 -4.62 -12.37 14.50
CA SER A 225 -5.23 -12.94 15.71
C SER A 225 -6.52 -13.69 15.35
N PRO A 226 -6.87 -14.79 16.05
CA PRO A 226 -8.10 -15.54 15.77
C PRO A 226 -9.36 -14.67 15.79
N LYS A 227 -9.48 -13.76 16.78
CA LYS A 227 -10.61 -12.83 16.91
C LYS A 227 -10.74 -11.91 15.69
N THR A 228 -9.63 -11.32 15.25
CA THR A 228 -9.63 -10.42 14.08
C THR A 228 -9.99 -11.18 12.82
N ARG A 229 -9.39 -12.37 12.64
CA ARG A 229 -9.62 -13.21 11.48
C ARG A 229 -11.09 -13.64 11.38
N GLU A 230 -11.65 -14.16 12.46
CA GLU A 230 -13.06 -14.60 12.53
C GLU A 230 -14.01 -13.46 12.16
N MET A 231 -13.81 -12.27 12.73
CA MET A 231 -14.63 -11.11 12.40
C MET A 231 -14.57 -10.74 10.91
N LEU A 232 -13.38 -10.79 10.29
CA LEU A 232 -13.22 -10.49 8.87
C LEU A 232 -13.83 -11.58 7.98
N GLU A 233 -13.68 -12.86 8.36
CA GLU A 233 -14.29 -14.01 7.66
C GLU A 233 -15.83 -13.98 7.75
N ASP A 234 -16.40 -13.49 8.84
CA ASP A 234 -17.85 -13.28 9.00
C ASP A 234 -18.38 -12.08 8.18
N ASN A 235 -17.50 -11.21 7.68
CA ASN A 235 -17.84 -9.97 6.98
C ASN A 235 -17.16 -9.85 5.60
N LEU A 236 -16.94 -10.98 4.92
CA LEU A 236 -16.18 -11.02 3.66
C LEU A 236 -16.72 -10.11 2.54
N ASP A 237 -18.03 -9.93 2.43
CA ASP A 237 -18.61 -9.00 1.46
C ASP A 237 -18.20 -7.55 1.74
N LEU A 238 -18.12 -7.17 3.02
CA LEU A 238 -17.67 -5.86 3.43
C LEU A 238 -16.15 -5.68 3.21
N VAL A 239 -15.37 -6.74 3.44
CA VAL A 239 -13.93 -6.76 3.12
C VAL A 239 -13.73 -6.58 1.61
N GLN A 240 -14.51 -7.27 0.78
CA GLN A 240 -14.49 -7.12 -0.67
C GLN A 240 -14.85 -5.70 -1.10
N ASP A 241 -15.91 -5.12 -0.54
CA ASP A 241 -16.30 -3.74 -0.77
C ASP A 241 -15.17 -2.76 -0.41
N ALA A 242 -14.48 -2.99 0.71
CA ALA A 242 -13.34 -2.20 1.13
C ALA A 242 -12.17 -2.29 0.13
N VAL A 243 -11.86 -3.48 -0.41
CA VAL A 243 -10.85 -3.62 -1.49
C VAL A 243 -11.20 -2.76 -2.69
N ILE A 244 -12.44 -2.86 -3.19
CA ILE A 244 -12.89 -2.10 -4.37
C ILE A 244 -12.90 -0.60 -4.11
N LEU A 245 -13.30 -0.17 -2.91
CA LEU A 245 -13.18 1.23 -2.51
C LEU A 245 -11.72 1.68 -2.55
N GLY A 246 -10.80 0.89 -2.00
CA GLY A 246 -9.36 1.13 -2.09
C GLY A 246 -8.89 1.33 -3.52
N THR A 247 -9.26 0.43 -4.43
CA THR A 247 -8.93 0.51 -5.85
C THR A 247 -9.40 1.83 -6.49
N LEU A 248 -10.62 2.28 -6.16
CA LEU A 248 -11.17 3.55 -6.66
C LEU A 248 -10.40 4.75 -6.12
N LEU A 249 -10.13 4.79 -4.81
CA LEU A 249 -9.41 5.89 -4.18
C LEU A 249 -7.98 6.00 -4.68
N ASP A 250 -7.30 4.88 -4.90
CA ASP A 250 -5.94 4.89 -5.43
C ASP A 250 -5.92 5.32 -6.91
N THR A 251 -6.98 5.01 -7.66
CA THR A 251 -7.09 5.39 -9.09
C THR A 251 -7.40 6.87 -9.26
N PHE A 252 -8.31 7.41 -8.45
CA PHE A 252 -8.65 8.82 -8.40
C PHE A 252 -7.92 9.49 -7.24
N PHE A 253 -6.61 9.69 -7.38
CA PHE A 253 -5.78 10.29 -6.33
C PHE A 253 -6.21 11.74 -6.06
N TRP A 254 -6.05 12.17 -4.81
CA TRP A 254 -6.34 13.53 -4.39
C TRP A 254 -5.06 14.19 -3.89
N GLU A 255 -4.52 15.11 -4.69
CA GLU A 255 -3.27 15.80 -4.41
C GLU A 255 -3.44 17.30 -4.65
N ASN A 256 -2.90 18.13 -3.76
CA ASN A 256 -2.93 19.60 -3.87
C ASN A 256 -4.35 20.17 -4.09
N GLY A 257 -5.34 19.59 -3.42
CA GLY A 257 -6.74 20.01 -3.49
C GLY A 257 -7.44 19.66 -4.81
N LYS A 258 -6.81 18.87 -5.69
CA LYS A 258 -7.37 18.45 -6.98
C LYS A 258 -7.40 16.94 -7.09
N VAL A 259 -8.50 16.44 -7.65
CA VAL A 259 -8.61 15.02 -8.01
C VAL A 259 -7.95 14.84 -9.36
N GLY A 260 -7.12 13.81 -9.47
CA GLY A 260 -6.48 13.38 -10.70
C GLY A 260 -6.66 11.88 -10.91
N CYS A 261 -6.32 11.40 -12.09
CA CYS A 261 -6.23 9.98 -12.39
C CYS A 261 -5.14 9.73 -13.44
N GLY A 262 -4.39 8.63 -13.27
CA GLY A 262 -3.38 8.22 -14.24
C GLY A 262 -3.98 7.41 -15.39
N GLU A 263 -3.50 7.63 -16.62
CA GLU A 263 -4.00 6.93 -17.82
C GLU A 263 -3.95 5.41 -17.69
N VAL A 264 -2.82 4.87 -17.20
CA VAL A 264 -2.62 3.43 -16.99
C VAL A 264 -3.62 2.86 -15.97
N SER A 265 -3.81 3.55 -14.84
CA SER A 265 -4.78 3.14 -13.81
C SER A 265 -6.21 3.19 -14.32
N MET A 266 -6.57 4.22 -15.10
CA MET A 266 -7.89 4.35 -15.70
C MET A 266 -8.17 3.26 -16.72
N LYS A 267 -7.18 2.89 -17.54
CA LYS A 267 -7.31 1.79 -18.50
C LYS A 267 -7.53 0.43 -17.81
N ALA A 268 -6.88 0.21 -16.67
CA ALA A 268 -7.02 -1.02 -15.89
C ALA A 268 -8.27 -1.04 -15.00
N LEU A 269 -8.83 0.12 -14.64
CA LEU A 269 -9.91 0.26 -13.67
C LEU A 269 -11.13 -0.64 -13.96
N PRO A 270 -11.68 -0.73 -15.19
CA PRO A 270 -12.80 -1.62 -15.47
C PRO A 270 -12.54 -3.07 -15.08
N LYS A 271 -11.33 -3.57 -15.35
CA LYS A 271 -10.90 -4.91 -14.95
C LYS A 271 -10.73 -4.99 -13.43
N PHE A 272 -10.09 -4.01 -12.81
CA PHE A 272 -9.86 -4.04 -11.35
C PHE A 272 -11.14 -3.98 -10.53
N LEU A 273 -12.20 -3.33 -11.02
CA LEU A 273 -13.50 -3.32 -10.35
C LEU A 273 -14.21 -4.69 -10.38
N THR A 274 -13.77 -5.64 -11.21
CA THR A 274 -14.28 -7.02 -11.20
C THR A 274 -13.46 -7.98 -10.37
N TYR A 275 -12.38 -7.50 -9.73
CA TYR A 275 -11.52 -8.29 -8.87
C TYR A 275 -12.27 -8.84 -7.67
N ARG A 276 -12.08 -10.12 -7.35
CA ARG A 276 -12.59 -10.74 -6.13
C ARG A 276 -11.47 -11.41 -5.34
N ILE A 277 -11.43 -11.17 -4.03
CA ILE A 277 -10.44 -11.82 -3.16
C ILE A 277 -10.71 -13.34 -3.08
N PRO A 278 -9.69 -14.17 -2.81
CA PRO A 278 -9.80 -15.63 -2.83
C PRO A 278 -10.88 -16.16 -1.88
N GLN A 279 -11.01 -15.54 -0.70
CA GLN A 279 -12.00 -15.89 0.32
C GLN A 279 -13.45 -15.72 -0.19
N VAL A 280 -13.67 -14.82 -1.14
CA VAL A 280 -14.99 -14.49 -1.68
C VAL A 280 -15.27 -15.25 -2.98
N ARG A 281 -14.26 -15.44 -3.84
CA ARG A 281 -14.42 -16.10 -5.14
C ARG A 281 -14.28 -17.62 -5.10
N GLY A 282 -13.70 -18.19 -4.03
CA GLY A 282 -13.41 -19.62 -3.98
C GLY A 282 -12.44 -20.00 -5.09
N ASP A 283 -12.86 -20.89 -6.00
CA ASP A 283 -12.08 -21.35 -7.15
C ASP A 283 -12.38 -20.59 -8.46
N GLU A 284 -13.27 -19.60 -8.45
CA GLU A 284 -13.52 -18.76 -9.63
C GLU A 284 -12.29 -17.92 -10.00
N PRO A 285 -12.13 -17.49 -11.27
CA PRO A 285 -11.03 -16.62 -11.69
C PRO A 285 -10.96 -15.29 -10.91
N PRO A 286 -9.78 -14.64 -10.83
CA PRO A 286 -9.60 -13.44 -10.01
C PRO A 286 -10.45 -12.24 -10.45
N TYR A 287 -10.70 -12.14 -11.76
CA TYR A 287 -11.49 -11.08 -12.37
C TYR A 287 -12.68 -11.71 -13.09
N LYS A 288 -13.88 -11.13 -12.91
CA LYS A 288 -15.03 -11.52 -13.73
C LYS A 288 -14.85 -11.00 -15.16
N MET A 289 -15.25 -11.83 -16.13
CA MET A 289 -15.37 -11.46 -17.54
C MET A 289 -16.55 -10.53 -17.78
#